data_AF-K1GQM4-F1
#
_entry.id   AF-K1GQM4-F1
#
_cell.length_a   1.000
_cell.length_b   1.000
_cell.length_c   1.000
_cell.angle_alpha   90.00
_cell.angle_beta   90.00
_cell.angle_gamma   90.00
#
_symmetry.space_group_name_H-M   'P 1'
#
loop_
_entity.id
_entity.type
_entity.pdbx_description
1 polymer ?
#
loop_
_entity_poly.entity_id
_entity_poly.type
_entity_poly.pdbx_seq_one_letter_code
_entity_poly.pdbx_strand_id
1 'polypeptide(L)'
;MIAVSCAVIIGMLLGYFTKSHFEFDIGIVIQFGLYFLLFFIGIDIGKNENIIGDLKKLNKKVLFLPFITILSSLAGGAVASIFLSLTMPETIAVSAGMGWYSFSAIELSKVSVELGGIAFLSNIFRELLAIIFIPIIAKKVGALES
;
A
#
# COMPACT_ATOMS: atom_id res chain seq x y z
N MET A 1 10.19 -5.01 -7.21
CA MET A 1 9.89 -3.65 -7.70
C MET A 1 9.97 -3.52 -9.22
N ILE A 2 11.08 -3.85 -9.89
CA ILE A 2 11.17 -3.78 -11.37
C ILE A 2 10.03 -4.57 -12.05
N ALA A 3 9.78 -5.81 -11.63
CA ALA A 3 8.70 -6.61 -12.18
C ALA A 3 7.31 -5.97 -12.02
N VAL A 4 7.05 -5.33 -10.86
CA VAL A 4 5.79 -4.61 -10.60
C VAL A 4 5.67 -3.40 -11.51
N SER A 5 6.74 -2.58 -11.61
CA SER A 5 6.77 -1.43 -12.50
C SER A 5 6.58 -1.83 -13.97
N CYS A 6 7.24 -2.90 -14.42
CA CYS A 6 7.06 -3.43 -15.77
C CYS A 6 5.64 -3.93 -16.01
N ALA A 7 5.06 -4.69 -15.06
CA ALA A 7 3.68 -5.16 -15.16
C ALA A 7 2.68 -4.01 -15.27
N VAL A 8 2.88 -2.93 -14.51
CA VAL A 8 2.04 -1.72 -14.55
C VAL A 8 2.16 -1.01 -15.91
N ILE A 9 3.38 -0.84 -16.43
CA ILE A 9 3.61 -0.22 -17.74
C ILE A 9 2.96 -1.05 -18.86
N ILE A 10 3.17 -2.37 -18.85
CA ILE A 10 2.57 -3.28 -19.83
C ILE A 10 1.04 -3.24 -19.73
N GLY A 11 0.48 -3.27 -18.51
CA GLY A 11 -0.96 -3.17 -18.28
C GLY A 11 -1.57 -1.87 -18.81
N MET A 12 -0.91 -0.72 -18.57
CA MET A 12 -1.35 0.57 -19.10
C MET A 12 -1.31 0.59 -20.64
N LEU A 13 -0.25 0.08 -21.25
CA LEU A 13 -0.13 0.02 -22.71
C LEU A 13 -1.21 -0.87 -23.31
N LEU A 14 -1.39 -2.08 -22.78
CA LEU A 14 -2.44 -2.99 -23.23
C LEU A 14 -3.82 -2.35 -23.09
N GLY A 15 -4.16 -1.79 -21.93
CA GLY A 15 -5.43 -1.09 -21.72
C GLY A 15 -5.64 0.09 -22.67
N TYR A 16 -4.59 0.85 -23.00
CA TYR A 16 -4.65 1.93 -23.97
C TYR A 16 -4.93 1.43 -25.40
N PHE A 17 -4.39 0.28 -25.81
CA PHE A 17 -4.64 -0.29 -27.14
C PHE A 17 -5.98 -1.03 -27.22
N THR A 18 -6.48 -1.58 -26.12
CA THR A 18 -7.69 -2.41 -26.11
C THR A 18 -8.96 -1.70 -25.66
N LYS A 19 -8.88 -0.40 -25.29
CA LYS A 19 -9.90 0.58 -24.80
C LYS A 19 -11.42 0.28 -24.92
N SER A 20 -11.85 -0.54 -25.87
CA SER A 20 -13.25 -0.82 -26.21
C SER A 20 -13.60 -2.30 -26.45
N HIS A 21 -12.66 -3.25 -26.35
CA HIS A 21 -12.91 -4.67 -26.69
C HIS A 21 -13.19 -5.57 -25.47
N PHE A 22 -12.93 -5.09 -24.25
CA PHE A 22 -13.21 -5.83 -23.03
C PHE A 22 -14.42 -5.20 -22.33
N GLU A 23 -15.59 -5.82 -22.45
CA GLU A 23 -16.79 -5.45 -21.66
C GLU A 23 -16.72 -5.99 -20.21
N PHE A 24 -15.62 -6.64 -19.84
CA PHE A 24 -15.45 -7.22 -18.50
C PHE A 24 -15.00 -6.18 -17.47
N ASP A 25 -15.67 -6.14 -16.33
CA ASP A 25 -15.26 -5.30 -15.19
C ASP A 25 -13.97 -5.83 -14.54
N ILE A 26 -12.83 -5.26 -14.95
CA ILE A 26 -11.51 -5.58 -14.41
C ILE A 26 -11.47 -5.43 -12.87
N GLY A 27 -12.28 -4.54 -12.29
CA GLY A 27 -12.39 -4.38 -10.84
C GLY A 27 -12.79 -5.67 -10.12
N ILE A 28 -13.68 -6.47 -10.72
CA ILE A 28 -14.07 -7.78 -10.20
C ILE A 28 -12.90 -8.76 -10.22
N VAL A 29 -12.12 -8.80 -11.31
CA VAL A 29 -10.93 -9.68 -11.38
C VAL A 29 -9.95 -9.31 -10.27
N ILE A 30 -9.67 -8.01 -10.09
CA ILE A 30 -8.70 -7.59 -9.09
C ILE A 30 -9.21 -7.90 -7.68
N GLN A 31 -10.51 -7.71 -7.41
CA GLN A 31 -11.10 -8.06 -6.13
C GLN A 31 -10.95 -9.55 -5.80
N PHE A 32 -11.25 -10.44 -6.75
CA PHE A 32 -10.99 -11.87 -6.59
C PHE A 32 -9.50 -12.16 -6.39
N GLY A 33 -8.62 -11.51 -7.15
CA GLY A 33 -7.17 -11.62 -6.99
C GLY A 33 -6.70 -11.22 -5.59
N LEU A 34 -7.25 -10.14 -5.03
CA LEU A 34 -6.98 -9.70 -3.65
C LEU A 34 -7.47 -10.72 -2.62
N TYR A 35 -8.65 -11.32 -2.83
CA TYR A 35 -9.16 -12.37 -1.93
C TYR A 35 -8.30 -13.62 -1.97
N PHE A 36 -7.85 -14.05 -3.15
CA PHE A 36 -6.90 -15.16 -3.29
C PHE A 36 -5.56 -14.84 -2.63
N LEU A 37 -5.05 -13.62 -2.80
CA LEU A 37 -3.83 -13.17 -2.14
C LEU A 37 -3.97 -13.28 -0.61
N LEU A 38 -5.07 -12.76 -0.04
CA LEU A 38 -5.32 -12.83 1.41
C LEU A 38 -5.49 -14.27 1.90
N PHE A 39 -6.15 -15.12 1.12
CA PHE A 39 -6.27 -16.55 1.41
C PHE A 39 -4.90 -17.23 1.46
N PHE A 40 -4.03 -16.98 0.47
CA PHE A 40 -2.68 -17.54 0.46
C PHE A 40 -1.78 -16.98 1.57
N ILE A 41 -1.90 -15.69 1.90
CA ILE A 41 -1.26 -15.12 3.09
C ILE A 41 -1.72 -15.85 4.35
N GLY A 42 -3.03 -16.15 4.47
CA GLY A 42 -3.57 -16.94 5.58
C GLY A 42 -2.97 -18.35 5.67
N ILE A 43 -2.83 -19.04 4.54
CA ILE A 43 -2.14 -20.34 4.48
C ILE A 43 -0.68 -20.21 4.89
N ASP A 44 0.03 -19.20 4.38
CA ASP A 44 1.45 -18.98 4.68
C ASP A 44 1.69 -18.74 6.18
N ILE A 45 0.86 -17.90 6.79
CA ILE A 45 0.85 -17.68 8.25
C ILE A 45 0.56 -19.00 8.99
N GLY A 46 -0.44 -19.77 8.54
CA GLY A 46 -0.83 -21.04 9.16
C GLY A 46 0.22 -22.14 9.07
N LYS A 47 1.10 -22.10 8.06
CA LYS A 47 2.24 -23.02 7.92
C LYS A 47 3.37 -22.73 8.90
N ASN A 48 3.41 -21.55 9.52
CA ASN A 48 4.41 -21.25 10.53
C ASN A 48 4.04 -21.93 11.86
N GLU A 49 4.60 -23.12 12.09
CA GLU A 49 4.41 -23.93 13.29
C GLU A 49 4.73 -23.20 14.60
N ASN A 50 5.61 -22.18 14.55
CA ASN A 50 6.08 -21.43 15.70
C ASN A 50 5.59 -19.98 15.76
N ILE A 51 4.54 -19.63 14.99
CA ILE A 51 4.01 -18.25 14.91
C ILE A 51 3.76 -17.65 16.30
N ILE A 52 3.18 -18.41 17.23
CA ILE A 52 2.89 -17.94 18.60
C ILE A 52 4.19 -17.71 19.39
N GLY A 53 5.19 -18.57 19.20
CA GLY A 53 6.50 -18.43 19.83
C GLY A 53 7.25 -17.19 19.33
N ASP A 54 7.20 -16.95 18.01
CA ASP A 54 7.82 -15.78 17.39
C ASP A 54 7.13 -14.49 17.82
N LEU A 55 5.80 -14.47 17.89
CA LEU A 55 5.04 -13.33 18.41
C LEU A 55 5.37 -13.05 19.88
N LYS A 56 5.60 -14.07 20.71
CA LYS A 56 6.01 -13.90 22.11
C LYS A 56 7.43 -13.34 22.27
N LYS A 57 8.31 -13.55 21.27
CA LYS A 57 9.67 -13.00 21.25
C LYS A 57 9.71 -11.55 20.79
N LEU A 58 8.66 -11.05 20.13
CA LEU A 58 8.59 -9.66 19.73
C LEU A 58 8.57 -8.76 20.97
N ASN A 59 9.41 -7.72 20.94
CA ASN A 59 9.36 -6.67 21.94
C ASN A 59 7.98 -6.00 21.90
N LYS A 60 7.36 -5.76 23.06
CA LYS A 60 6.07 -5.05 23.15
C LYS A 60 6.11 -3.68 22.44
N LYS A 61 7.29 -3.06 22.32
CA LYS A 61 7.51 -1.85 21.52
C LYS A 61 7.10 -2.01 20.04
N VAL A 62 7.26 -3.21 19.47
CA VAL A 62 6.91 -3.50 18.07
C VAL A 62 5.39 -3.39 17.85
N LEU A 63 4.57 -3.65 18.87
CA LEU A 63 3.11 -3.51 18.77
C LEU A 63 2.68 -2.05 18.58
N PHE A 64 3.54 -1.06 18.83
CA PHE A 64 3.24 0.35 18.59
C PHE A 64 3.48 0.79 17.13
N LEU A 65 4.25 0.03 16.35
CA LEU A 65 4.55 0.36 14.94
C LEU A 65 3.28 0.57 14.09
N PRO A 66 2.25 -0.30 14.15
CA PRO A 66 1.01 -0.09 13.42
C PRO A 66 0.33 1.23 13.79
N PHE A 67 0.24 1.56 15.08
CA PHE A 67 -0.41 2.79 15.55
C PHE A 67 0.35 4.03 15.10
N ILE A 68 1.67 4.03 15.22
CA ILE A 68 2.52 5.12 14.74
C ILE A 68 2.37 5.28 13.23
N THR A 69 2.32 4.18 12.49
CA THR A 69 2.13 4.20 11.02
C THR A 69 0.78 4.77 10.63
N ILE A 70 -0.30 4.39 11.31
CA ILE A 70 -1.64 4.92 11.09
C ILE A 70 -1.64 6.43 11.35
N LEU A 71 -1.23 6.85 12.55
CA LEU A 71 -1.26 8.25 12.96
C LEU A 71 -0.40 9.13 12.05
N SER A 72 0.83 8.71 11.76
CA SER A 72 1.72 9.47 10.87
C SER A 72 1.24 9.52 9.43
N SER A 73 0.64 8.45 8.91
CA SER A 73 0.07 8.43 7.54
C SER A 73 -1.14 9.36 7.42
N LEU A 74 -2.06 9.32 8.40
CA LEU A 74 -3.23 10.21 8.41
C LEU A 74 -2.80 11.66 8.60
N ALA A 75 -1.88 11.94 9.52
CA ALA A 75 -1.33 13.28 9.73
C ALA A 75 -0.58 13.79 8.48
N GLY A 76 0.18 12.93 7.80
CA GLY A 76 0.85 13.28 6.55
C GLY A 76 -0.14 13.62 5.43
N GLY A 77 -1.21 12.83 5.29
CA GLY A 77 -2.30 13.14 4.35
C GLY A 77 -3.00 14.45 4.70
N ALA A 78 -3.19 14.70 6.00
CA ALA A 78 -3.77 15.94 6.49
C ALA A 78 -2.91 17.17 6.15
N VAL A 79 -1.60 17.08 6.37
CA VAL A 79 -0.65 18.14 5.99
C VAL A 79 -0.60 18.32 4.48
N ALA A 80 -0.68 17.23 3.70
CA ALA A 80 -0.65 17.30 2.24
C ALA A 80 -1.82 18.09 1.64
N SER A 81 -3.00 18.11 2.29
CA SER A 81 -4.14 18.90 1.81
C SER A 81 -3.90 20.40 1.80
N ILE A 82 -2.91 20.89 2.56
CA ILE A 82 -2.54 22.31 2.62
C ILE A 82 -1.80 22.71 1.33
N PHE A 83 -1.09 21.78 0.70
CA PHE A 83 -0.23 22.02 -0.45
C PHE A 83 -0.83 21.59 -1.79
N LEU A 84 -1.88 20.77 -1.75
CA LEU A 84 -2.51 20.19 -2.93
C LEU A 84 -3.89 20.78 -3.17
N SER A 85 -4.35 20.76 -4.42
CA SER A 85 -5.72 21.15 -4.79
C SER A 85 -6.79 20.09 -4.46
N LEU A 86 -6.50 19.19 -3.52
CA LEU A 86 -7.40 18.12 -3.06
C LEU A 86 -7.97 18.49 -1.69
N THR A 87 -9.20 18.04 -1.43
CA THR A 87 -9.82 18.22 -0.12
C THR A 87 -9.13 17.38 0.95
N MET A 88 -9.24 17.81 2.21
CA MET A 88 -8.69 17.09 3.36
C MET A 88 -9.14 15.61 3.44
N PRO A 89 -10.43 15.27 3.21
CA PRO A 89 -10.85 13.87 3.20
C PRO A 89 -10.21 13.05 2.07
N GLU A 90 -10.00 13.64 0.89
CA GLU A 90 -9.38 12.96 -0.24
C GLU A 90 -7.90 12.62 0.02
N THR A 91 -7.13 13.57 0.55
CA THR A 91 -5.71 13.33 0.84
C THR A 91 -5.51 12.36 2.00
N ILE A 92 -6.38 12.41 3.01
CA ILE A 92 -6.41 11.44 4.10
C ILE A 92 -6.82 10.05 3.59
N ALA A 93 -7.81 9.95 2.69
CA ALA A 93 -8.20 8.68 2.09
C ALA A 93 -7.07 8.06 1.28
N VAL A 94 -6.34 8.88 0.50
CA VAL A 94 -5.16 8.45 -0.25
C VAL A 94 -4.06 7.92 0.69
N SER A 95 -3.77 8.64 1.78
CA SER A 95 -2.71 8.25 2.72
C SER A 95 -3.10 7.07 3.63
N ALA A 96 -4.40 6.86 3.87
CA ALA A 96 -4.94 5.73 4.61
C ALA A 96 -4.72 4.38 3.91
N GLY A 97 -4.33 4.39 2.63
CA GLY A 97 -3.89 3.18 1.93
C GLY A 97 -2.67 2.51 2.57
N MET A 98 -1.83 3.26 3.31
CA MET A 98 -0.70 2.74 4.09
C MET A 98 0.18 1.71 3.35
N GLY A 99 0.38 1.90 2.05
CA GLY A 99 1.18 1.03 1.17
C GLY A 99 0.39 -0.03 0.43
N TRP A 100 -0.86 -0.25 0.76
CA TRP A 100 -1.71 -1.21 0.05
C TRP A 100 -2.28 -0.60 -1.23
N TYR A 101 -1.40 -0.25 -2.17
CA TYR A 101 -1.72 0.44 -3.42
C TYR A 101 -2.75 -0.30 -4.28
N SER A 102 -2.78 -1.64 -4.23
CA SER A 102 -3.74 -2.44 -5.02
C SER A 102 -5.17 -2.29 -4.49
N PHE A 103 -5.35 -2.19 -3.16
CA PHE A 103 -6.66 -2.00 -2.55
C PHE A 103 -7.09 -0.53 -2.61
N SER A 104 -6.21 0.39 -2.18
CA SER A 104 -6.55 1.81 -2.10
C SER A 104 -6.88 2.41 -3.47
N ALA A 105 -6.16 2.01 -4.52
CA ALA A 105 -6.45 2.48 -5.87
C ALA A 105 -7.87 2.12 -6.32
N ILE A 106 -8.28 0.86 -6.15
CA ILE A 106 -9.60 0.38 -6.60
C ILE A 106 -10.71 1.03 -5.81
N GLU A 107 -10.54 1.13 -4.48
CA GLU A 107 -11.58 1.71 -3.64
C GLU A 107 -11.78 3.19 -3.94
N LEU A 108 -10.71 3.96 -4.11
CA LEU A 108 -10.81 5.39 -4.43
C LEU A 108 -11.19 5.64 -5.90
N SER A 109 -10.93 4.69 -6.81
CA SER A 109 -11.40 4.77 -8.21
C SER A 109 -12.92 4.78 -8.33
N LYS A 110 -13.65 4.23 -7.34
CA LYS A 110 -15.12 4.30 -7.27
C LYS A 110 -15.62 5.73 -7.04
N VAL A 111 -14.80 6.59 -6.43
CA VAL A 111 -15.10 8.00 -6.20
C VAL A 111 -14.66 8.82 -7.40
N SER A 112 -13.42 8.64 -7.85
CA SER A 112 -12.86 9.28 -9.05
C SER A 112 -11.68 8.47 -9.55
N VAL A 113 -11.59 8.30 -10.88
CA VAL A 113 -10.48 7.60 -11.53
C VAL A 113 -9.15 8.30 -11.24
N GLU A 114 -9.16 9.63 -11.22
CA GLU A 114 -8.00 10.46 -10.88
C GLU A 114 -7.54 10.18 -9.45
N LEU A 115 -8.47 10.13 -8.49
CA LEU A 115 -8.17 9.87 -7.09
C LEU A 115 -7.60 8.46 -6.87
N GLY A 116 -8.15 7.48 -7.58
CA GLY A 116 -7.61 6.11 -7.62
C GLY A 116 -6.18 6.05 -8.15
N GLY A 117 -5.88 6.78 -9.23
CA GLY A 117 -4.53 6.88 -9.78
C GLY A 117 -3.54 7.54 -8.81
N ILE A 118 -3.97 8.59 -8.11
CA ILE A 118 -3.17 9.26 -7.07
C ILE A 118 -2.92 8.31 -5.89
N ALA A 119 -3.93 7.58 -5.41
CA ALA A 119 -3.79 6.56 -4.38
C ALA A 119 -2.81 5.46 -4.77
N PHE A 120 -2.89 4.95 -6.01
CA PHE A 120 -1.97 3.94 -6.51
C PHE A 120 -0.52 4.44 -6.45
N LEU A 121 -0.26 5.58 -7.11
CA LEU A 121 1.09 6.06 -7.33
C LEU A 121 1.74 6.57 -6.03
N SER A 122 0.99 7.28 -5.19
CA SER A 122 1.49 7.75 -3.89
C SER A 122 1.90 6.59 -2.98
N ASN A 123 1.12 5.51 -2.93
CA ASN A 123 1.42 4.36 -2.08
C ASN A 123 2.61 3.54 -2.63
N ILE A 124 2.76 3.43 -3.95
CA ILE A 124 3.97 2.86 -4.59
C ILE A 124 5.22 3.68 -4.24
N PHE A 125 5.16 5.00 -4.37
CA PHE A 125 6.29 5.86 -4.01
C PHE A 125 6.60 5.80 -2.52
N ARG A 126 5.58 5.79 -1.66
CA ARG A 126 5.77 5.62 -0.22
C ARG A 126 6.55 4.34 0.10
N GLU A 127 6.23 3.23 -0.56
CA GLU A 127 6.94 1.97 -0.37
C GLU A 127 8.38 2.02 -0.93
N LEU A 128 8.58 2.60 -2.11
CA LEU A 128 9.93 2.80 -2.66
C LEU A 128 10.81 3.65 -1.74
N LEU A 129 10.27 4.76 -1.24
CA LEU A 129 10.96 5.64 -0.29
C LEU A 129 11.23 4.92 1.04
N ALA A 130 10.30 4.12 1.54
CA ALA A 130 10.51 3.32 2.74
C ALA A 130 11.66 2.33 2.57
N ILE A 131 11.72 1.59 1.45
CA ILE A 131 12.82 0.65 1.17
C ILE A 131 14.18 1.37 1.14
N ILE A 132 14.24 2.58 0.60
CA ILE A 132 15.47 3.38 0.55
C ILE A 132 15.83 3.94 1.93
N PHE A 133 14.86 4.52 2.66
CA PHE A 133 15.11 5.26 3.89
C PHE A 133 15.23 4.37 5.13
N ILE A 134 14.47 3.27 5.23
CA ILE A 134 14.53 2.36 6.38
C ILE A 134 15.96 1.92 6.71
N PRO A 135 16.80 1.39 5.79
CA PRO A 135 18.16 0.98 6.12
C PRO A 135 19.06 2.18 6.52
N ILE A 136 18.87 3.34 5.90
CA ILE A 136 19.62 4.56 6.21
C ILE A 136 19.30 5.05 7.63
N ILE A 137 18.02 5.07 7.98
CA ILE A 137 17.53 5.47 9.31
C ILE A 137 17.93 4.43 10.34
N ALA A 138 17.77 3.13 10.04
CA ALA A 138 18.15 2.04 10.93
C ALA A 138 19.65 2.06 11.26
N LYS A 139 20.52 2.46 10.33
CA LYS A 139 21.96 2.61 10.63
C LYS A 139 22.24 3.71 11.67
N LYS A 140 21.41 4.76 11.71
CA LYS A 140 21.57 5.89 12.65
C LYS A 140 20.82 5.68 13.96
N VAL A 141 19.64 5.08 13.91
CA VAL A 141 18.72 4.93 15.04
C VAL A 141 18.81 3.53 15.67
N GLY A 142 19.11 2.49 14.89
CA GLY A 142 19.26 1.12 15.39
C GLY A 142 20.45 0.92 16.32
N ALA A 143 21.43 1.83 16.30
CA ALA A 143 22.50 1.90 17.30
C ALA A 143 22.02 2.35 18.69
N LEU A 144 20.76 2.81 18.84
CA LEU A 144 20.13 3.21 20.10
C LEU A 144 19.27 2.10 20.72
N GLU A 145 19.04 0.99 20.01
CA GLU A 145 18.27 -0.17 20.50
C GLU A 145 19.13 -1.36 20.94
N SER A 146 20.45 -1.33 20.69
CA SER A 146 21.46 -2.26 21.22
C SER A 146 21.98 -1.81 22.58
#